data_AF-A0A5N5PVA4-F1
#
_entry.id   AF-A0A5N5PVA4-F1
#
_cell.length_a   1.000
_cell.length_b   1.000
_cell.length_c   1.000
_cell.angle_alpha   90.00
_cell.angle_beta   90.00
_cell.angle_gamma   90.00
#
_symmetry.space_group_name_H-M   'P 1'
#
loop_
_entity.id
_entity.type
_entity.pdbx_description
1 polymer ?
#
loop_
_entity_poly.entity_id
_entity_poly.type
_entity_poly.pdbx_seq_one_letter_code
_entity_poly.pdbx_strand_id
1 'polypeptide(L)'
;MTQIDEDDRVDIDSLCEDCHGLLELSGGVYQLPHDSVREFLLETPASEFSALADFWKIRGTAHQRLAEACLAYLTLDVFDIERTTLSRGYDMEQLHGDYPLLRYSSLYWGDHIRKVGIDVAGHLDGLIHRFLLSPSHREVAMECMQNGLGRKRLRHHIGGQRYGFTLPLHLLALFDLGFLISAYGGDQSAFLHKDGFGFLPIDYAVERSRKEAFDRILDRFLPGPEAERMAQNSAYPLAYAVAKFNWADSLRKLLDLGFDANGRSARQNPLSCAAAWGHCVRFESYSMQMPILRQGMTKVTLPY
;
A
#
# COMPACT_ATOMS: atom_id res chain seq x y z
N MET A 1 -20.28 1.27 -16.85
CA MET A 1 -19.47 1.49 -18.06
C MET A 1 -18.55 0.30 -18.16
N THR A 2 -18.76 -0.55 -19.17
CA THR A 2 -18.20 -1.91 -19.19
C THR A 2 -16.98 -2.03 -20.11
N GLN A 3 -16.73 -1.07 -21.00
CA GLN A 3 -15.56 -1.00 -21.87
C GLN A 3 -15.21 0.47 -22.16
N ILE A 4 -13.93 0.74 -22.42
CA ILE A 4 -13.39 2.00 -22.95
C ILE A 4 -13.24 1.80 -24.45
N ASP A 5 -13.82 2.66 -25.29
CA ASP A 5 -13.63 2.62 -26.73
C ASP A 5 -12.47 3.53 -27.19
N GLU A 6 -12.17 3.55 -28.49
CA GLU A 6 -11.10 4.41 -29.02
C GLU A 6 -11.46 5.90 -28.93
N ASP A 7 -12.74 6.26 -28.92
CA ASP A 7 -13.20 7.64 -28.83
C ASP A 7 -13.06 8.19 -27.40
N ASP A 8 -13.07 7.31 -26.40
CA ASP A 8 -12.78 7.63 -24.99
C ASP A 8 -11.29 7.92 -24.72
N ARG A 9 -10.38 7.65 -25.67
CA ARG A 9 -8.93 7.83 -25.49
C ARG A 9 -8.52 9.27 -25.77
N VAL A 10 -7.93 9.92 -24.76
CA VAL A 10 -7.35 11.26 -24.91
C VAL A 10 -6.01 11.15 -25.63
N ASP A 11 -5.85 11.95 -26.69
CA ASP A 11 -4.54 12.16 -27.30
C ASP A 11 -3.62 12.87 -26.30
N ILE A 12 -2.63 12.14 -25.81
CA ILE A 12 -1.68 12.63 -24.82
C ILE A 12 -0.89 13.81 -25.40
N ASP A 13 -0.58 13.80 -26.70
CA ASP A 13 0.18 14.87 -27.31
C ASP A 13 -0.64 16.19 -27.38
N SER A 14 -1.98 16.10 -27.44
CA SER A 14 -2.87 17.28 -27.43
C SER A 14 -2.95 17.98 -26.07
N LEU A 15 -2.65 17.27 -24.97
CA LEU A 15 -2.79 17.80 -23.60
C LEU A 15 -1.85 18.97 -23.32
N CYS A 16 -0.63 18.94 -23.86
CA CYS A 16 0.31 20.06 -23.78
C CYS A 16 -0.19 21.27 -24.58
N GLU A 17 -0.78 21.02 -25.75
CA GLU A 17 -1.31 22.06 -26.63
C GLU A 17 -2.51 22.75 -25.97
N ASP A 18 -3.45 21.96 -25.44
CA ASP A 18 -4.65 22.43 -24.76
C ASP A 18 -4.36 23.18 -23.45
N CYS A 19 -3.29 22.80 -22.75
CA CYS A 19 -2.89 23.45 -21.50
C CYS A 19 -2.01 24.69 -21.72
N HIS A 20 -1.76 25.12 -22.97
CA HIS A 20 -1.17 26.41 -23.35
C HIS A 20 0.02 26.89 -22.47
N GLY A 21 0.97 25.99 -22.18
CA GLY A 21 2.18 26.34 -21.42
C GLY A 21 2.03 26.29 -19.89
N LEU A 22 0.92 25.76 -19.36
CA LEU A 22 0.83 25.33 -17.96
C LEU A 22 1.46 23.97 -17.71
N LEU A 23 1.52 23.11 -18.73
CA LEU A 23 2.12 21.78 -18.66
C LEU A 23 3.23 21.65 -19.69
N GLU A 24 4.28 20.93 -19.31
CA GLU A 24 5.35 20.48 -20.18
C GLU A 24 5.53 18.98 -20.00
N LEU A 25 5.72 18.25 -21.10
CA LEU A 25 6.06 16.83 -21.09
C LEU A 25 7.59 16.68 -21.07
N SER A 26 8.15 16.23 -19.94
CA SER A 26 9.59 15.99 -19.80
C SER A 26 9.85 14.59 -19.26
N GLY A 27 10.66 13.82 -19.97
CA GLY A 27 10.99 12.44 -19.58
C GLY A 27 9.77 11.51 -19.47
N GLY A 28 8.69 11.79 -20.22
CA GLY A 28 7.44 11.03 -20.17
C GLY A 28 6.53 11.37 -18.99
N VAL A 29 6.78 12.48 -18.29
CA VAL A 29 5.96 12.95 -17.18
C VAL A 29 5.52 14.40 -17.44
N TYR A 30 4.24 14.68 -17.21
CA TYR A 30 3.73 16.06 -17.23
C TYR A 30 4.13 16.78 -15.95
N GLN A 31 4.71 17.97 -16.12
CA GLN A 31 5.12 18.83 -15.04
C GLN A 31 4.72 20.29 -15.32
N LEU A 32 4.65 21.09 -14.27
CA LEU A 32 4.54 22.53 -14.41
C LEU A 32 5.91 23.06 -14.90
N PRO A 33 5.96 23.94 -15.91
CA PRO A 33 7.22 24.39 -16.51
C PRO A 33 8.05 25.27 -15.57
N HIS A 34 7.46 25.79 -14.49
CA HIS A 34 8.20 26.58 -13.51
C HIS A 34 7.65 26.39 -12.10
N ASP A 35 8.55 26.30 -11.11
CA ASP A 35 8.19 26.13 -9.70
C ASP A 35 7.33 27.29 -9.16
N SER A 36 7.51 28.51 -9.68
CA SER A 36 6.66 29.65 -9.29
C SER A 36 5.20 29.48 -9.69
N VAL A 37 4.90 28.72 -10.76
CA VAL A 37 3.51 28.40 -11.13
C VAL A 37 2.91 27.46 -10.09
N ARG A 38 3.72 26.49 -9.64
CA ARG A 38 3.32 25.58 -8.56
C ARG A 38 3.06 26.36 -7.28
N GLU A 39 3.98 27.23 -6.85
CA GLU A 39 3.81 28.07 -5.66
C GLU A 39 2.57 28.96 -5.78
N PHE A 40 2.39 29.63 -6.92
CA PHE A 40 1.20 30.44 -7.18
C PHE A 40 -0.09 29.63 -7.06
N LEU A 41 -0.17 28.45 -7.68
CA LEU A 41 -1.34 27.58 -7.60
C LEU A 41 -1.52 26.93 -6.23
N LEU A 42 -0.47 26.78 -5.42
CA LEU A 42 -0.55 26.09 -4.14
C LEU A 42 -0.76 27.02 -2.95
N GLU A 43 -0.21 28.23 -3.00
CA GLU A 43 -0.11 29.18 -1.89
C GLU A 43 -1.05 30.38 -2.01
N THR A 44 -1.52 30.71 -3.22
CA THR A 44 -2.48 31.82 -3.40
C THR A 44 -3.85 31.45 -2.83
N PRO A 45 -4.41 32.16 -1.84
CA PRO A 45 -5.73 31.86 -1.32
C PRO A 45 -6.82 32.01 -2.40
N ALA A 46 -7.83 31.13 -2.37
CA ALA A 46 -8.97 31.20 -3.30
C ALA A 46 -9.72 32.56 -3.25
N SER A 47 -9.63 33.27 -2.13
CA SER A 47 -10.20 34.61 -1.93
C SER A 47 -9.47 35.72 -2.70
N GLU A 48 -8.20 35.51 -3.06
CA GLU A 48 -7.39 36.52 -3.73
C GLU A 48 -7.50 36.45 -5.26
N PHE A 49 -7.89 35.30 -5.81
CA PHE A 49 -7.98 35.10 -7.25
C PHE A 49 -9.25 34.32 -7.64
N SER A 50 -10.34 35.03 -7.87
CA SER A 50 -11.65 34.44 -8.22
C SER A 50 -11.62 33.62 -9.51
N ALA A 51 -10.72 33.95 -10.46
CA ALA A 51 -10.53 33.17 -11.68
C ALA A 51 -10.03 31.74 -11.43
N LEU A 52 -9.46 31.46 -10.25
CA LEU A 52 -9.03 30.11 -9.84
C LEU A 52 -10.05 29.39 -8.96
N ALA A 53 -11.23 29.96 -8.70
CA ALA A 53 -12.22 29.36 -7.79
C ALA A 53 -12.55 27.90 -8.14
N ASP A 54 -12.69 27.59 -9.43
CA ASP A 54 -12.94 26.23 -9.91
C ASP A 54 -11.74 25.30 -9.69
N PHE A 55 -10.51 25.79 -9.91
CA PHE A 55 -9.30 25.03 -9.60
C PHE A 55 -9.26 24.65 -8.11
N TRP A 56 -9.55 25.60 -7.20
CA TRP A 56 -9.56 25.35 -5.76
C TRP A 56 -10.64 24.35 -5.35
N LYS A 57 -11.83 24.44 -5.96
CA LYS A 57 -12.92 23.49 -5.76
C LYS A 57 -12.53 22.08 -6.23
N ILE A 58 -11.91 21.96 -7.41
CA ILE A 58 -11.43 20.69 -7.95
C ILE A 58 -10.30 20.13 -7.09
N ARG A 59 -9.33 20.97 -6.69
CA ARG A 59 -8.20 20.61 -5.84
C ARG A 59 -8.69 20.01 -4.51
N GLY A 60 -9.70 20.63 -3.89
CA GLY A 60 -10.30 20.16 -2.65
C GLY A 60 -10.88 18.75 -2.73
N THR A 61 -11.34 18.33 -3.92
CA THR A 61 -11.92 16.99 -4.15
C THR A 61 -11.04 16.09 -5.04
N ALA A 62 -9.81 16.50 -5.34
CA ALA A 62 -8.96 15.84 -6.33
C ALA A 62 -8.67 14.38 -5.96
N HIS A 63 -8.32 14.10 -4.70
CA HIS A 63 -8.08 12.72 -4.27
C HIS A 63 -9.34 11.86 -4.29
N GLN A 64 -10.52 12.42 -4.02
CA GLN A 64 -11.78 11.69 -4.14
C GLN A 64 -12.05 11.33 -5.61
N ARG A 65 -11.94 12.30 -6.53
CA ARG A 65 -12.16 12.09 -7.96
C ARG A 65 -11.15 11.11 -8.56
N LEU A 66 -9.88 11.19 -8.15
CA LEU A 66 -8.85 10.25 -8.58
C LEU A 66 -9.10 8.85 -8.02
N ALA A 67 -9.50 8.70 -6.75
CA ALA A 67 -9.86 7.40 -6.19
C ALA A 67 -11.04 6.77 -6.95
N GLU A 68 -12.09 7.56 -7.22
CA GLU A 68 -13.25 7.14 -8.00
C GLU A 68 -12.85 6.68 -9.40
N ALA A 69 -12.07 7.50 -10.13
CA ALA A 69 -11.60 7.18 -11.47
C ALA A 69 -10.72 5.91 -11.48
N CYS A 70 -9.77 5.80 -10.55
CA CYS A 70 -8.91 4.63 -10.46
C CYS A 70 -9.71 3.35 -10.18
N LEU A 71 -10.65 3.39 -9.23
CA LEU A 71 -11.49 2.23 -8.92
C LEU A 71 -12.42 1.87 -10.08
N ALA A 72 -13.06 2.87 -10.71
CA ALA A 72 -13.89 2.65 -11.88
C ALA A 72 -13.08 1.95 -13.00
N TYR A 73 -11.88 2.46 -13.27
CA TYR A 73 -10.94 1.89 -14.24
C TYR A 73 -10.54 0.45 -13.88
N LEU A 74 -10.16 0.19 -12.62
CA LEU A 74 -9.78 -1.14 -12.16
C LEU A 74 -10.93 -2.15 -12.17
N THR A 75 -12.18 -1.69 -12.21
CA THR A 75 -13.38 -2.54 -12.26
C THR A 75 -13.93 -2.76 -13.68
N LEU A 76 -13.21 -2.34 -14.72
CA LEU A 76 -13.60 -2.63 -16.10
C LEU A 76 -13.71 -4.14 -16.35
N ASP A 77 -14.69 -4.54 -17.17
CA ASP A 77 -14.96 -5.96 -17.45
C ASP A 77 -13.79 -6.62 -18.19
N VAL A 78 -12.99 -5.86 -18.94
CA VAL A 78 -11.79 -6.39 -19.60
C VAL A 78 -10.82 -7.01 -18.59
N PHE A 79 -10.77 -6.51 -17.36
CA PHE A 79 -9.90 -7.03 -16.30
C PHE A 79 -10.56 -8.18 -15.53
N ASP A 80 -11.77 -8.58 -15.89
CA ASP A 80 -12.41 -9.77 -15.34
C ASP A 80 -11.93 -11.04 -16.06
N ILE A 81 -10.83 -11.61 -15.57
CA ILE A 81 -10.13 -12.77 -16.13
C ILE A 81 -11.02 -14.01 -16.24
N GLU A 82 -12.02 -14.17 -15.36
CA GLU A 82 -12.98 -15.28 -15.41
C GLU A 82 -13.98 -15.16 -16.57
N ARG A 83 -14.30 -13.92 -16.96
CA ARG A 83 -15.27 -13.61 -18.02
C ARG A 83 -14.60 -13.31 -19.36
N THR A 84 -13.28 -13.19 -19.38
CA THR A 84 -12.49 -12.81 -20.55
C THR A 84 -11.48 -13.88 -20.95
N THR A 85 -10.94 -13.75 -22.17
CA THR A 85 -9.90 -14.64 -22.71
C THR A 85 -8.51 -14.40 -22.08
N LEU A 86 -8.38 -13.47 -21.14
CA LEU A 86 -7.14 -13.21 -20.38
C LEU A 86 -6.62 -14.44 -19.62
N SER A 87 -7.48 -15.44 -19.42
CA SER A 87 -7.21 -16.70 -18.73
C SER A 87 -6.14 -17.60 -19.38
N ARG A 88 -5.67 -17.30 -20.60
CA ARG A 88 -4.58 -18.04 -21.27
C ARG A 88 -3.52 -17.10 -21.84
N GLY A 89 -2.50 -16.79 -21.04
CA GLY A 89 -1.20 -16.31 -21.55
C GLY A 89 -1.20 -14.88 -22.09
N TYR A 90 -2.09 -14.01 -21.59
CA TYR A 90 -2.05 -12.60 -21.95
C TYR A 90 -0.81 -11.91 -21.39
N ASP A 91 -0.18 -11.07 -22.21
CA ASP A 91 1.02 -10.33 -21.87
C ASP A 91 0.66 -9.06 -21.10
N MET A 92 1.20 -8.91 -19.89
CA MET A 92 1.05 -7.67 -19.11
C MET A 92 1.63 -6.46 -19.84
N GLU A 93 2.63 -6.65 -20.70
CA GLU A 93 3.19 -5.57 -21.53
C GLU A 93 2.15 -5.07 -22.53
N GLN A 94 1.45 -5.98 -23.20
CA GLN A 94 0.34 -5.62 -24.09
C GLN A 94 -0.81 -4.95 -23.32
N LEU A 95 -1.17 -5.50 -22.15
CA LEU A 95 -2.25 -4.92 -21.33
C LEU A 95 -1.93 -3.49 -20.88
N HIS A 96 -0.67 -3.21 -20.52
CA HIS A 96 -0.25 -1.84 -20.20
C HIS A 96 -0.28 -0.90 -21.42
N GLY A 97 -0.02 -1.41 -22.62
CA GLY A 97 -0.15 -0.66 -23.87
C GLY A 97 -1.60 -0.30 -24.17
N ASP A 98 -2.51 -1.28 -24.06
CA ASP A 98 -3.93 -1.11 -24.36
C ASP A 98 -4.67 -0.29 -23.28
N TYR A 99 -4.17 -0.34 -22.04
CA TYR A 99 -4.73 0.32 -20.87
C TYR A 99 -3.68 1.14 -20.10
N PRO A 100 -3.28 2.32 -20.60
CA PRO A 100 -2.16 3.10 -20.04
C PRO A 100 -2.33 3.51 -18.57
N LEU A 101 -3.57 3.69 -18.10
CA LEU A 101 -3.85 4.08 -16.71
C LEU A 101 -3.90 2.88 -15.75
N LEU A 102 -3.78 1.64 -16.24
CA LEU A 102 -3.89 0.44 -15.42
C LEU A 102 -2.84 0.42 -14.30
N ARG A 103 -1.59 0.68 -14.67
CA ARG A 103 -0.47 0.70 -13.71
C ARG A 103 -0.62 1.81 -12.69
N TYR A 104 -0.99 3.01 -13.13
CA TYR A 104 -1.24 4.14 -12.23
C TYR A 104 -2.38 3.82 -11.26
N SER A 105 -3.52 3.38 -11.78
CA SER A 105 -4.72 3.10 -10.99
C SER A 105 -4.44 2.03 -9.95
N SER A 106 -3.74 0.95 -10.35
CA SER A 106 -3.30 -0.11 -9.45
C SER A 106 -2.41 0.40 -8.33
N LEU A 107 -1.43 1.27 -8.65
CA LEU A 107 -0.45 1.75 -7.67
C LEU A 107 -0.98 2.82 -6.70
N TYR A 108 -2.05 3.55 -7.03
CA TYR A 108 -2.40 4.78 -6.31
C TYR A 108 -3.85 4.90 -5.83
N TRP A 109 -4.78 4.02 -6.24
CA TRP A 109 -6.19 4.12 -5.81
C TRP A 109 -6.34 4.20 -4.27
N GLY A 110 -5.62 3.34 -3.55
CA GLY A 110 -5.71 3.28 -2.09
C GLY A 110 -4.98 4.44 -1.40
N ASP A 111 -3.90 4.96 -1.98
CA ASP A 111 -3.25 6.17 -1.49
C ASP A 111 -4.16 7.39 -1.62
N HIS A 112 -4.94 7.47 -2.71
CA HIS A 112 -5.96 8.51 -2.86
C HIS A 112 -7.04 8.39 -1.78
N ILE A 113 -7.62 7.20 -1.59
CA ILE A 113 -8.62 6.97 -0.53
C ILE A 113 -8.09 7.37 0.85
N ARG A 114 -6.86 6.94 1.19
CA ARG A 114 -6.24 7.25 2.47
C ARG A 114 -6.11 8.76 2.71
N LYS A 115 -5.84 9.54 1.67
CA LYS A 115 -5.75 11.01 1.77
C LYS A 115 -7.09 11.70 1.93
N VAL A 116 -8.18 11.08 1.49
CA VAL A 116 -9.54 11.63 1.68
C VAL A 116 -10.07 11.27 3.07
N GLY A 117 -9.72 10.09 3.59
CA GLY A 117 -10.14 9.63 4.92
C GLY A 117 -11.53 8.97 4.94
N ILE A 118 -11.99 8.61 6.14
CA ILE A 118 -13.18 7.76 6.38
C ILE A 118 -14.47 8.40 5.87
N ASP A 119 -14.69 9.68 6.12
CA ASP A 119 -16.01 10.33 5.93
C ASP A 119 -16.45 10.37 4.45
N VAL A 120 -15.50 10.34 3.53
CA VAL A 120 -15.76 10.36 2.09
C VAL A 120 -15.61 8.97 1.46
N ALA A 121 -14.90 8.04 2.12
CA ALA A 121 -14.83 6.65 1.67
C ALA A 121 -16.24 6.04 1.53
N GLY A 122 -17.20 6.45 2.36
CA GLY A 122 -18.61 6.05 2.25
C GLY A 122 -19.25 6.30 0.88
N HIS A 123 -18.84 7.36 0.16
CA HIS A 123 -19.32 7.62 -1.21
C HIS A 123 -18.69 6.68 -2.23
N LEU A 124 -17.50 6.15 -1.93
CA LEU A 124 -16.75 5.22 -2.77
C LEU A 124 -17.02 3.75 -2.41
N ASP A 125 -17.78 3.48 -1.35
CA ASP A 125 -18.03 2.12 -0.83
C ASP A 125 -18.45 1.14 -1.93
N GLY A 126 -19.37 1.54 -2.81
CA GLY A 126 -19.83 0.68 -3.91
C GLY A 126 -18.72 0.27 -4.87
N LEU A 127 -17.80 1.19 -5.20
CA LEU A 127 -16.66 0.94 -6.07
C LEU A 127 -15.56 0.14 -5.35
N ILE A 128 -15.27 0.49 -4.09
CA ILE A 128 -14.33 -0.24 -3.23
C ILE A 128 -14.79 -1.68 -3.09
N HIS A 129 -16.06 -1.92 -2.76
CA HIS A 129 -16.62 -3.26 -2.64
C HIS A 129 -16.59 -4.01 -3.96
N ARG A 130 -16.98 -3.39 -5.08
CA ARG A 130 -16.92 -4.04 -6.40
C ARG A 130 -15.50 -4.50 -6.73
N PHE A 131 -14.52 -3.62 -6.57
CA PHE A 131 -13.12 -3.93 -6.81
C PHE A 131 -12.60 -5.01 -5.85
N LEU A 132 -12.79 -4.83 -4.55
CA LEU A 132 -12.27 -5.75 -3.54
C LEU A 132 -12.96 -7.10 -3.56
N LEU A 133 -14.21 -7.23 -4.00
CA LEU A 133 -14.88 -8.53 -4.05
C LEU A 133 -14.52 -9.35 -5.30
N SER A 134 -14.07 -8.71 -6.38
CA SER A 134 -13.66 -9.38 -7.62
C SER A 134 -12.24 -9.97 -7.54
N PRO A 135 -12.05 -11.31 -7.53
CA PRO A 135 -10.72 -11.91 -7.53
C PRO A 135 -9.90 -11.49 -8.77
N SER A 136 -10.54 -11.47 -9.93
CA SER A 136 -9.95 -11.04 -11.20
C SER A 136 -9.30 -9.66 -11.08
N HIS A 137 -10.07 -8.67 -10.62
CA HIS A 137 -9.61 -7.28 -10.53
C HIS A 137 -8.48 -7.13 -9.52
N ARG A 138 -8.54 -7.86 -8.39
CA ARG A 138 -7.46 -7.86 -7.39
C ARG A 138 -6.17 -8.43 -7.96
N GLU A 139 -6.22 -9.55 -8.67
CA GLU A 139 -5.02 -10.19 -9.22
C GLU A 139 -4.35 -9.31 -10.29
N VAL A 140 -5.13 -8.69 -11.18
CA VAL A 140 -4.58 -7.73 -12.17
C VAL A 140 -3.88 -6.57 -11.47
N ALA A 141 -4.54 -5.98 -10.46
CA ALA A 141 -3.97 -4.87 -9.72
C ALA A 141 -2.68 -5.28 -8.98
N MET A 142 -2.67 -6.45 -8.33
CA MET A 142 -1.49 -6.98 -7.64
C MET A 142 -0.33 -7.22 -8.59
N GLU A 143 -0.58 -7.80 -9.77
CA GLU A 143 0.47 -8.04 -10.78
C GLU A 143 1.11 -6.73 -11.26
N CYS A 144 0.30 -5.68 -11.46
CA CYS A 144 0.80 -4.34 -11.78
C CYS A 144 1.71 -3.77 -10.68
N MET A 145 1.32 -3.97 -9.41
CA MET A 145 2.07 -3.47 -8.26
C MET A 145 3.41 -4.18 -8.06
N GLN A 146 3.49 -5.49 -8.29
CA GLN A 146 4.72 -6.28 -8.10
C GLN A 146 5.81 -5.94 -9.12
N ASN A 147 5.42 -5.70 -10.38
CA ASN A 147 6.33 -5.20 -11.41
C ASN A 147 6.88 -3.80 -11.05
N GLY A 148 6.09 -2.96 -10.38
CA GLY A 148 6.54 -1.69 -9.81
C GLY A 148 7.48 -1.79 -8.61
N LEU A 149 7.41 -2.89 -7.85
CA LEU A 149 8.21 -3.13 -6.64
C LEU A 149 9.61 -3.73 -6.91
N GLY A 150 9.98 -3.95 -8.18
CA GLY A 150 11.29 -4.49 -8.57
C GLY A 150 11.50 -5.97 -8.18
N ARG A 151 10.43 -6.69 -7.81
CA ARG A 151 10.51 -8.10 -7.43
C ARG A 151 10.51 -8.99 -8.67
N LYS A 152 11.70 -9.31 -9.16
CA LYS A 152 11.91 -10.29 -10.26
C LYS A 152 11.61 -11.76 -9.88
N ARG A 153 11.04 -12.03 -8.70
CA ARG A 153 10.91 -13.37 -8.16
C ARG A 153 9.49 -13.86 -8.32
N LEU A 154 9.35 -14.81 -9.26
CA LEU A 154 8.14 -15.52 -9.72
C LEU A 154 7.36 -14.71 -10.76
N ARG A 155 7.57 -15.05 -12.04
CA ARG A 155 6.62 -14.76 -13.11
C ARG A 155 5.29 -15.39 -12.71
N HIS A 156 4.35 -14.58 -12.27
CA HIS A 156 2.98 -15.03 -12.09
C HIS A 156 2.31 -14.87 -13.44
N HIS A 157 2.02 -15.99 -14.07
CA HIS A 157 1.12 -15.95 -15.21
C HIS A 157 -0.28 -15.72 -14.65
N ILE A 158 -0.91 -14.61 -15.03
CA ILE A 158 -2.37 -14.47 -14.94
C ILE A 158 -2.96 -15.72 -15.63
N GLY A 159 -3.71 -16.52 -14.85
CA GLY A 159 -4.19 -17.86 -15.28
C GLY A 159 -3.37 -19.08 -14.82
N GLY A 160 -2.33 -18.90 -13.98
CA GLY A 160 -1.54 -19.98 -13.37
C GLY A 160 -2.13 -20.53 -12.05
N GLN A 161 -1.49 -21.55 -11.47
CA GLN A 161 -1.91 -22.28 -10.24
C GLN A 161 -2.09 -21.43 -8.96
N ARG A 162 -1.90 -20.11 -9.02
CA ARG A 162 -1.99 -19.19 -7.87
C ARG A 162 -2.97 -18.02 -8.06
N TYR A 163 -3.86 -18.11 -9.05
CA TYR A 163 -4.97 -17.17 -9.23
C TYR A 163 -5.98 -17.26 -8.07
N GLY A 164 -6.46 -16.11 -7.59
CA GLY A 164 -7.53 -16.02 -6.58
C GLY A 164 -7.08 -16.08 -5.12
N PHE A 165 -5.78 -16.07 -4.86
CA PHE A 165 -5.21 -16.12 -3.50
C PHE A 165 -5.07 -14.72 -2.88
N THR A 166 -5.09 -13.66 -3.69
CA THR A 166 -5.11 -12.30 -3.16
C THR A 166 -6.46 -12.05 -2.49
N LEU A 167 -6.49 -12.01 -1.16
CA LEU A 167 -7.61 -11.49 -0.38
C LEU A 167 -7.62 -9.95 -0.34
N PRO A 168 -8.79 -9.30 -0.11
CA PRO A 168 -8.89 -7.85 0.09
C PRO A 168 -7.89 -7.30 1.11
N LEU A 169 -7.65 -8.06 2.20
CA LEU A 169 -6.75 -7.67 3.28
C LEU A 169 -5.32 -7.36 2.81
N HIS A 170 -4.79 -8.05 1.78
CA HIS A 170 -3.45 -7.77 1.25
C HIS A 170 -3.37 -6.34 0.67
N LEU A 171 -4.38 -5.96 -0.12
CA LEU A 171 -4.48 -4.64 -0.72
C LEU A 171 -4.73 -3.57 0.33
N LEU A 172 -5.65 -3.80 1.27
CA LEU A 172 -5.93 -2.85 2.35
C LEU A 172 -4.68 -2.59 3.20
N ALA A 173 -3.88 -3.63 3.47
CA ALA A 173 -2.63 -3.51 4.21
C ALA A 173 -1.55 -2.75 3.46
N LEU A 174 -1.42 -3.00 2.14
CA LEU A 174 -0.48 -2.31 1.26
C LEU A 174 -0.70 -0.79 1.25
N PHE A 175 -1.96 -0.37 1.24
CA PHE A 175 -2.35 1.04 1.15
C PHE A 175 -2.57 1.75 2.49
N ASP A 176 -2.40 1.05 3.61
CA ASP A 176 -2.60 1.61 4.95
C ASP A 176 -4.06 2.03 5.21
N LEU A 177 -5.02 1.24 4.71
CA LEU A 177 -6.46 1.52 4.84
C LEU A 177 -7.01 0.91 6.13
N GLY A 178 -6.46 1.33 7.28
CA GLY A 178 -6.75 0.77 8.60
C GLY A 178 -8.24 0.74 8.93
N PHE A 179 -9.00 1.76 8.54
CA PHE A 179 -10.44 1.83 8.75
C PHE A 179 -11.23 0.72 8.04
N LEU A 180 -10.84 0.34 6.82
CA LEU A 180 -11.45 -0.78 6.10
C LEU A 180 -11.01 -2.12 6.68
N ILE A 181 -9.77 -2.21 7.19
CA ILE A 181 -9.30 -3.41 7.90
C ILE A 181 -10.11 -3.64 9.17
N SER A 182 -10.39 -2.58 9.93
CA SER A 182 -11.24 -2.65 11.12
C SER A 182 -12.68 -3.06 10.81
N ALA A 183 -13.22 -2.61 9.68
CA ALA A 183 -14.56 -2.98 9.21
C ALA A 183 -14.62 -4.39 8.56
N TYR A 184 -13.47 -5.02 8.30
CA TYR A 184 -13.42 -6.31 7.64
C TYR A 184 -13.98 -7.43 8.52
N GLY A 185 -15.13 -7.98 8.14
CA GLY A 185 -15.86 -9.00 8.89
C GLY A 185 -15.29 -10.42 8.84
N GLY A 186 -14.10 -10.63 8.26
CA GLY A 186 -13.46 -11.94 8.18
C GLY A 186 -12.93 -12.45 9.53
N ASP A 187 -12.76 -13.77 9.62
CA ASP A 187 -12.13 -14.42 10.75
C ASP A 187 -10.60 -14.18 10.78
N GLN A 188 -9.93 -14.63 11.85
CA GLN A 188 -8.47 -14.53 11.98
C GLN A 188 -7.70 -15.33 10.91
N SER A 189 -8.32 -16.34 10.30
CA SER A 189 -7.67 -17.14 9.26
C SER A 189 -7.41 -16.33 8.00
N ALA A 190 -8.28 -15.36 7.67
CA ALA A 190 -8.11 -14.46 6.55
C ALA A 190 -6.84 -13.58 6.68
N PHE A 191 -6.49 -13.18 7.91
CA PHE A 191 -5.28 -12.41 8.21
C PHE A 191 -4.00 -13.26 8.16
N LEU A 192 -4.15 -14.58 8.12
CA LEU A 192 -3.06 -15.56 8.04
C LEU A 192 -3.00 -16.25 6.68
N HIS A 193 -3.88 -15.87 5.75
CA HIS A 193 -3.86 -16.35 4.39
C HIS A 193 -2.68 -15.74 3.63
N LYS A 194 -1.97 -16.57 2.87
CA LYS A 194 -0.92 -16.09 1.97
C LYS A 194 -1.49 -15.90 0.58
N ASP A 195 -1.17 -14.77 -0.04
CA ASP A 195 -1.47 -14.55 -1.44
C ASP A 195 -0.64 -15.46 -2.38
N GLY A 196 -0.84 -15.30 -3.69
CA GLY A 196 -0.08 -16.03 -4.69
C GLY A 196 1.43 -15.79 -4.60
N PHE A 197 1.86 -14.68 -4.04
CA PHE A 197 3.26 -14.31 -3.84
C PHE A 197 3.85 -14.88 -2.53
N GLY A 198 3.03 -15.54 -1.71
CA GLY A 198 3.44 -16.15 -0.44
C GLY A 198 3.50 -15.16 0.73
N PHE A 199 2.93 -13.97 0.58
CA PHE A 199 2.91 -12.93 1.60
C PHE A 199 1.59 -12.90 2.36
N LEU A 200 1.67 -12.66 3.66
CA LEU A 200 0.52 -12.33 4.50
C LEU A 200 0.10 -10.87 4.30
N PRO A 201 -1.13 -10.48 4.65
CA PRO A 201 -1.52 -9.08 4.69
C PRO A 201 -0.56 -8.20 5.51
N ILE A 202 -0.13 -8.69 6.69
CA ILE A 202 0.80 -7.94 7.56
C ILE A 202 2.18 -7.71 6.92
N ASP A 203 2.60 -8.60 6.01
CA ASP A 203 3.88 -8.47 5.33
C ASP A 203 3.89 -7.26 4.39
N TYR A 204 2.76 -6.94 3.75
CA TYR A 204 2.62 -5.74 2.94
C TYR A 204 2.68 -4.46 3.77
N ALA A 205 2.08 -4.49 4.97
CA ALA A 205 2.17 -3.37 5.89
C ALA A 205 3.63 -3.11 6.32
N VAL A 206 4.38 -4.17 6.59
CA VAL A 206 5.81 -4.08 6.91
C VAL A 206 6.63 -3.56 5.74
N GLU A 207 6.50 -4.15 4.55
CA GLU A 207 7.29 -3.79 3.36
C GLU A 207 7.12 -2.31 3.01
N ARG A 208 5.90 -1.78 3.14
CA ARG A 208 5.57 -0.39 2.81
C ARG A 208 5.61 0.57 4.01
N SER A 209 6.04 0.10 5.19
CA SER A 209 6.07 0.90 6.43
C SER A 209 4.70 1.53 6.77
N ARG A 210 3.62 0.77 6.59
CA ARG A 210 2.23 1.16 6.86
C ARG A 210 1.83 0.81 8.29
N LYS A 211 2.09 1.73 9.22
CA LYS A 211 1.92 1.50 10.65
C LYS A 211 0.45 1.25 11.03
N GLU A 212 -0.49 2.01 10.45
CA GLU A 212 -1.90 1.89 10.85
C GLU A 212 -2.45 0.52 10.48
N ALA A 213 -2.26 0.08 9.22
CA ALA A 213 -2.63 -1.25 8.79
C ALA A 213 -1.97 -2.35 9.63
N PHE A 214 -0.68 -2.19 9.95
CA PHE A 214 0.02 -3.13 10.83
C PHE A 214 -0.68 -3.26 12.19
N ASP A 215 -0.97 -2.12 12.84
CA ASP A 215 -1.61 -2.09 14.15
C ASP A 215 -3.02 -2.67 14.12
N ARG A 216 -3.81 -2.33 13.09
CA ARG A 216 -5.18 -2.84 12.89
C ARG A 216 -5.22 -4.34 12.63
N ILE A 217 -4.24 -4.88 11.92
CA ILE A 217 -4.12 -6.33 11.73
C ILE A 217 -3.78 -6.98 13.07
N LEU A 218 -2.81 -6.44 13.82
CA LEU A 218 -2.46 -6.99 15.14
C LEU A 218 -3.61 -6.89 16.15
N ASP A 219 -4.50 -5.91 16.05
CA ASP A 219 -5.68 -5.77 16.93
C ASP A 219 -6.63 -6.97 16.82
N ARG A 220 -6.50 -7.78 15.77
CA ARG A 220 -7.34 -8.97 15.55
C ARG A 220 -6.85 -10.21 16.29
N PHE A 221 -5.67 -10.15 16.92
CA PHE A 221 -5.04 -11.31 17.52
C PHE A 221 -4.95 -11.18 19.04
N LEU A 222 -5.04 -12.32 19.70
CA LEU A 222 -4.72 -12.52 21.11
C LEU A 222 -3.53 -13.48 21.20
N PRO A 223 -2.82 -13.52 22.35
CA PRO A 223 -1.76 -14.50 22.56
C PRO A 223 -2.30 -15.92 22.37
N GLY A 224 -1.60 -16.73 21.58
CA GLY A 224 -2.05 -18.09 21.28
C GLY A 224 -1.56 -18.64 19.93
N PRO A 225 -2.07 -19.80 19.50
CA PRO A 225 -1.60 -20.51 18.31
C PRO A 225 -1.66 -19.68 17.02
N GLU A 226 -2.64 -18.79 16.88
CA GLU A 226 -2.78 -17.93 15.71
C GLU A 226 -1.69 -16.85 15.65
N ALA A 227 -1.29 -16.29 16.78
CA ALA A 227 -0.19 -15.33 16.86
C ALA A 227 1.16 -16.01 16.56
N GLU A 228 1.39 -17.21 17.09
CA GLU A 228 2.56 -18.03 16.76
C GLU A 228 2.61 -18.39 15.27
N ARG A 229 1.46 -18.78 14.70
CA ARG A 229 1.34 -19.07 13.26
C ARG A 229 1.64 -17.83 12.42
N MET A 230 1.22 -16.64 12.83
CA MET A 230 1.60 -15.39 12.17
C MET A 230 3.12 -15.20 12.16
N ALA A 231 3.76 -15.36 13.32
CA ALA A 231 5.20 -15.20 13.47
C ALA A 231 5.99 -16.16 12.57
N GLN A 232 5.53 -17.42 12.45
CA GLN A 232 6.17 -18.45 11.64
C GLN A 232 5.92 -18.27 10.14
N ASN A 233 4.75 -17.76 9.76
CA ASN A 233 4.34 -17.66 8.36
C ASN A 233 4.76 -16.35 7.70
N SER A 234 4.96 -15.27 8.47
CA SER A 234 5.37 -13.98 7.93
C SER A 234 6.69 -14.10 7.16
N ALA A 235 6.76 -13.40 6.02
CA ALA A 235 8.00 -13.30 5.24
C ALA A 235 9.07 -12.43 5.94
N TYR A 236 8.69 -11.69 7.00
CA TYR A 236 9.56 -10.78 7.72
C TYR A 236 9.65 -11.17 9.20
N PRO A 237 10.82 -11.04 9.83
CA PRO A 237 10.90 -11.09 11.28
C PRO A 237 10.20 -9.84 11.87
N LEU A 238 8.91 -9.95 12.21
CA LEU A 238 8.04 -8.81 12.51
C LEU A 238 8.58 -7.91 13.64
N ALA A 239 9.10 -8.50 14.72
CA ALA A 239 9.71 -7.74 15.82
C ALA A 239 10.92 -6.91 15.37
N TYR A 240 11.74 -7.44 14.46
CA TYR A 240 12.86 -6.71 13.87
C TYR A 240 12.37 -5.56 12.99
N ALA A 241 11.36 -5.81 12.16
CA ALA A 241 10.81 -4.81 11.25
C ALA A 241 10.24 -3.59 12.01
N VAL A 242 9.41 -3.82 13.03
CA VAL A 242 8.83 -2.71 13.80
C VAL A 242 9.87 -1.95 14.62
N ALA A 243 10.93 -2.63 15.08
CA ALA A 243 12.06 -1.99 15.75
C ALA A 243 12.85 -1.07 14.80
N LYS A 244 13.07 -1.53 13.55
CA LYS A 244 13.69 -0.72 12.49
C LYS A 244 12.88 0.56 12.18
N PHE A 245 11.55 0.48 12.24
CA PHE A 245 10.68 1.63 11.95
C PHE A 245 10.35 2.50 13.19
N ASN A 246 10.92 2.18 14.35
CA ASN A 246 10.63 2.86 15.61
C ASN A 246 9.14 2.81 16.04
N TRP A 247 8.45 1.70 15.76
CA TRP A 247 7.06 1.51 16.18
C TRP A 247 7.00 0.87 17.57
N ALA A 248 7.38 1.64 18.59
CA ALA A 248 7.56 1.13 19.95
C ALA A 248 6.30 0.46 20.54
N ASP A 249 5.12 1.03 20.30
CA ASP A 249 3.86 0.45 20.80
C ASP A 249 3.49 -0.84 20.06
N SER A 250 3.70 -0.88 18.74
CA SER A 250 3.51 -2.07 17.92
C SER A 250 4.47 -3.19 18.33
N LEU A 251 5.72 -2.84 18.67
CA LEU A 251 6.70 -3.78 19.22
C LEU A 251 6.26 -4.35 20.57
N ARG A 252 5.81 -3.50 21.50
CA ARG A 252 5.29 -3.97 22.80
C ARG A 252 4.16 -4.97 22.59
N LYS A 253 3.23 -4.64 21.69
CA LYS A 253 2.10 -5.51 21.36
C LYS A 253 2.52 -6.85 20.76
N LEU A 254 3.54 -6.89 19.89
CA LEU A 254 4.10 -8.16 19.42
C LEU A 254 4.66 -9.00 20.58
N LEU A 255 5.39 -8.38 21.53
CA LEU A 255 5.91 -9.09 22.69
C LEU A 255 4.80 -9.63 23.58
N ASP A 256 3.73 -8.86 23.79
CA ASP A 256 2.53 -9.30 24.52
C ASP A 256 1.84 -10.48 23.83
N LEU A 257 1.88 -10.54 22.50
CA LEU A 257 1.40 -11.66 21.69
C LEU A 257 2.33 -12.90 21.71
N GLY A 258 3.46 -12.83 22.44
CA GLY A 258 4.41 -13.94 22.57
C GLY A 258 5.47 -14.01 21.47
N PHE A 259 5.64 -12.96 20.66
CA PHE A 259 6.72 -12.92 19.67
C PHE A 259 8.08 -12.87 20.35
N ASP A 260 9.04 -13.64 19.83
CA ASP A 260 10.40 -13.67 20.38
C ASP A 260 11.06 -12.29 20.25
N ALA A 261 11.39 -11.70 21.40
CA ALA A 261 12.15 -10.45 21.50
C ALA A 261 13.55 -10.54 20.86
N ASN A 262 14.06 -11.76 20.67
CA ASN A 262 15.32 -12.05 20.00
C ASN A 262 15.13 -12.52 18.56
N GLY A 263 13.91 -12.52 18.01
CA GLY A 263 13.61 -12.98 16.66
C GLY A 263 14.53 -12.32 15.64
N ARG A 264 15.46 -13.10 15.07
CA ARG A 264 16.58 -12.55 14.30
C ARG A 264 16.20 -12.43 12.82
N SER A 265 16.63 -11.35 12.19
CA SER A 265 17.00 -11.42 10.77
C SER A 265 18.38 -12.08 10.65
N ALA A 266 18.88 -12.32 9.44
CA ALA A 266 20.12 -13.07 9.18
C ALA A 266 21.36 -12.68 10.04
N ARG A 267 21.41 -11.48 10.64
CA ARG A 267 22.53 -11.02 11.49
C ARG A 267 22.16 -10.19 12.74
N GLN A 268 20.91 -9.75 12.89
CA GLN A 268 20.53 -8.76 13.91
C GLN A 268 19.22 -9.14 14.60
N ASN A 269 19.16 -8.92 15.93
CA ASN A 269 17.91 -8.99 16.70
C ASN A 269 17.25 -7.58 16.76
N PRO A 270 15.98 -7.49 17.16
CA PRO A 270 15.24 -6.23 17.20
C PRO A 270 15.95 -5.12 17.98
N LEU A 271 16.57 -5.46 19.13
CA LEU A 271 17.31 -4.50 19.95
C LEU A 271 18.57 -3.96 19.25
N SER A 272 19.37 -4.84 18.66
CA SER A 272 20.56 -4.44 17.90
C SER A 272 20.20 -3.58 16.69
N CYS A 273 19.03 -3.82 16.09
CA CYS A 273 18.49 -2.99 15.02
C CYS A 273 18.11 -1.60 15.56
N ALA A 274 17.28 -1.53 16.59
CA ALA A 274 16.87 -0.27 17.21
C ALA A 274 18.09 0.59 17.61
N ALA A 275 19.11 -0.02 18.23
CA ALA A 275 20.34 0.66 18.59
C ALA A 275 21.12 1.18 17.36
N ALA A 276 21.22 0.39 16.28
CA ALA A 276 21.90 0.81 15.06
C ALA A 276 21.22 1.98 14.35
N TRP A 277 19.90 2.12 14.50
CA TRP A 277 19.11 3.24 13.93
C TRP A 277 18.88 4.40 14.92
N GLY A 278 19.52 4.36 16.10
CA GLY A 278 19.42 5.42 17.11
C GLY A 278 18.05 5.51 17.79
N HIS A 279 17.27 4.44 17.78
CA HIS A 279 15.95 4.39 18.40
C HIS A 279 16.04 3.98 19.88
N CYS A 280 15.45 4.80 20.75
CA CYS A 280 15.35 4.52 22.19
C CYS A 280 14.18 3.57 22.46
N VAL A 281 14.41 2.27 22.34
CA VAL A 281 13.39 1.26 22.70
C VAL A 281 13.66 0.75 24.13
N ARG A 282 12.76 1.07 25.06
CA ARG A 282 12.81 0.54 26.44
C ARG A 282 12.18 -0.86 26.48
N PHE A 283 13.00 -1.90 26.60
CA PHE A 283 12.59 -3.29 26.85
C PHE A 283 12.49 -3.63 28.35
N GLU A 284 12.39 -2.62 29.22
CA GLU A 284 12.59 -2.73 30.68
C GLU A 284 11.68 -3.77 31.38
N SER A 285 10.55 -4.16 30.78
CA SER A 285 9.62 -5.17 31.31
C SER A 285 9.84 -6.62 30.82
N TYR A 286 10.69 -6.87 29.81
CA TYR A 286 10.92 -8.23 29.26
C TYR A 286 12.34 -8.76 29.53
N SER A 287 13.06 -8.13 30.45
CA SER A 287 14.44 -8.44 30.83
C SER A 287 14.69 -9.88 31.35
N MET A 288 13.64 -10.69 31.61
CA MET A 288 13.81 -12.09 32.00
C MET A 288 14.03 -13.05 30.82
N GLN A 289 13.75 -12.65 29.57
CA GLN A 289 13.98 -13.46 28.36
C GLN A 289 15.26 -13.07 27.59
N MET A 290 16.13 -12.25 28.18
CA MET A 290 17.34 -11.71 27.54
C MET A 290 18.62 -12.20 28.26
N PRO A 291 19.21 -13.36 27.89
CA PRO A 291 20.44 -13.84 28.53
C PRO A 291 21.68 -12.97 28.23
N ILE A 292 21.65 -12.13 27.19
CA ILE A 292 22.86 -11.54 26.59
C ILE A 292 23.20 -10.14 27.15
N LEU A 293 22.30 -9.49 27.90
CA LEU A 293 22.47 -8.07 28.29
C LEU A 293 23.07 -7.82 29.68
N ARG A 294 23.56 -8.83 30.39
CA ARG A 294 24.26 -8.57 31.67
C ARG A 294 25.65 -7.91 31.52
N GLN A 295 26.15 -7.64 30.32
CA GLN A 295 27.50 -7.09 30.11
C GLN A 295 27.60 -5.80 29.28
N GLY A 296 26.49 -5.16 28.89
CA GLY A 296 26.55 -4.10 27.85
C GLY A 296 26.06 -2.70 28.20
N MET A 297 25.62 -2.41 29.44
CA MET A 297 25.24 -1.04 29.81
C MET A 297 26.44 -0.20 30.22
N THR A 298 27.27 0.18 29.24
CA THR A 298 28.17 1.33 29.39
C THR A 298 27.59 2.49 28.60
N LYS A 299 27.22 3.55 29.34
CA LYS A 299 26.91 4.89 28.81
C LYS A 299 27.92 5.26 27.72
N VAL A 300 27.45 5.40 26.48
CA VAL A 300 28.22 6.08 25.43
C VAL A 300 28.00 7.57 25.62
N THR A 301 28.89 8.21 26.37
CA THR A 301 29.10 9.66 26.30
C THR A 301 29.89 9.96 25.03
N LEU A 302 29.29 10.76 24.13
CA LEU A 302 29.97 11.31 22.95
C LEU A 302 30.92 12.43 23.38
N PRO A 303 32.16 12.51 22.86
CA PRO A 303 32.96 13.73 22.95
C PRO A 303 32.56 14.70 21.83
N TYR A 304 32.63 15.99 22.15
CA TYR A 304 32.52 17.12 21.21
C TYR A 304 33.56 17.05 20.09
#